data_AF-A0AAP9WDB5-F1
#
_entry.id   AF-A0AAP9WDB5-F1
#
_cell.length_a   1.000
_cell.length_b   1.000
_cell.length_c   1.000
_cell.angle_alpha   90.00
_cell.angle_beta   90.00
_cell.angle_gamma   90.00
#
_symmetry.space_group_name_H-M   'P 1'
#
loop_
_entity.id
_entity.type
_entity.pdbx_description
1 polymer ?
#
loop_
_entity_poly.entity_id
_entity_poly.type
_entity_poly.pdbx_seq_one_letter_code
_entity_poly.pdbx_strand_id
1 'polypeptide(L)'
;MKILLYRFFCFFILITYISCRSVSNQKILSERKVFFTQIEEAQSFLHTLEIHFQIITEILQQIRVLAVTSTYKNHTQEDRNQFDVQFQELLKEICSIRERARFKNISLLDTENSSRPISVSLQINPQNSPILLPLPELQPKEFGLYTWNLKNFQSRMNVKTNADAVQSIDIINNSLSKIALERATIGASWERLSYSKRLRDSLSNIY
;
A
#
# COMPACT_ATOMS: atom_id res chain seq x y z
N MET A 1 28.58 -27.91 -44.32
CA MET A 1 27.10 -28.03 -44.20
C MET A 1 26.60 -28.31 -42.78
N LYS A 2 27.27 -29.13 -41.95
CA LYS A 2 26.80 -29.51 -40.59
C LYS A 2 26.77 -28.37 -39.54
N ILE A 3 27.67 -27.39 -39.61
CA ILE A 3 27.76 -26.27 -38.64
C ILE A 3 26.61 -25.26 -38.76
N LEU A 4 26.11 -25.02 -39.98
CA LEU A 4 24.98 -24.12 -40.23
C LEU A 4 23.66 -24.68 -39.67
N LEU A 5 23.48 -26.01 -39.76
CA LEU A 5 22.29 -26.70 -39.27
C LEU A 5 22.21 -26.66 -37.73
N TYR A 6 23.35 -26.83 -37.04
CA TYR A 6 23.41 -26.79 -35.58
C TYR A 6 23.13 -25.39 -35.02
N ARG A 7 23.64 -24.34 -35.69
CA ARG A 7 23.33 -22.94 -35.33
C ARG A 7 21.86 -22.60 -35.51
N PHE A 8 21.21 -23.11 -36.55
CA PHE A 8 19.77 -22.94 -36.75
C PHE A 8 18.95 -23.66 -35.67
N PHE A 9 19.34 -24.89 -35.30
CA PHE A 9 18.66 -25.66 -34.26
C PHE A 9 18.79 -25.01 -32.87
N CYS A 10 19.98 -24.52 -32.51
CA CYS A 10 20.20 -23.78 -31.27
C CYS A 10 19.41 -22.46 -31.23
N PHE A 11 19.32 -21.73 -32.34
CA PHE A 11 18.56 -20.49 -32.41
C PHE A 11 17.05 -20.74 -32.25
N PHE A 12 16.53 -21.82 -32.83
CA PHE A 12 15.13 -22.22 -32.70
C PHE A 12 14.79 -22.65 -31.25
N ILE A 13 15.68 -23.37 -30.57
CA ILE A 13 15.54 -23.72 -29.15
C ILE A 13 15.59 -22.46 -28.27
N LEU A 14 16.47 -21.50 -28.58
CA LEU A 14 16.56 -20.24 -27.83
C LEU A 14 15.28 -19.38 -28.00
N ILE A 15 14.75 -19.28 -29.22
CA ILE A 15 13.51 -18.54 -29.50
C ILE A 15 12.30 -19.18 -28.80
N THR A 16 12.19 -20.51 -28.86
CA THR A 16 11.09 -21.25 -28.20
C THR A 16 11.19 -21.19 -26.67
N TYR A 17 12.41 -21.19 -26.11
CA TYR A 17 12.63 -20.98 -24.68
C TYR A 17 12.24 -19.56 -24.22
N ILE A 18 12.61 -18.53 -24.99
CA ILE A 18 12.25 -17.12 -24.70
C ILE A 18 10.74 -16.91 -24.82
N SER A 19 10.08 -17.47 -25.84
CA SER A 19 8.63 -17.34 -26.01
C SER A 19 7.86 -18.05 -24.90
N CYS A 20 8.30 -19.24 -24.49
CA CYS A 20 7.68 -19.99 -23.38
C CYS A 20 7.80 -19.23 -22.05
N ARG A 21 8.94 -18.58 -21.79
CA ARG A 21 9.16 -17.74 -20.60
C ARG A 21 8.32 -16.44 -20.63
N SER A 22 8.13 -15.85 -21.81
CA SER A 22 7.23 -14.71 -22.00
C SER A 22 5.77 -15.07 -21.68
N VAL A 23 5.30 -16.20 -22.21
CA VAL A 23 3.92 -16.67 -21.99
C VAL A 23 3.68 -17.09 -20.54
N SER A 24 4.64 -17.75 -19.89
CA SER A 24 4.51 -18.09 -18.46
C SER A 24 4.50 -16.84 -17.57
N ASN A 25 5.34 -15.84 -17.84
CA ASN A 25 5.29 -14.56 -17.16
C ASN A 25 3.95 -13.83 -17.38
N GLN A 26 3.41 -13.82 -18.60
CA GLN A 26 2.10 -13.24 -18.87
C GLN A 26 0.97 -13.95 -18.12
N LYS A 27 1.03 -15.27 -18.00
CA LYS A 27 0.06 -16.07 -17.24
C LYS A 27 0.12 -15.74 -15.74
N ILE A 28 1.32 -15.69 -15.16
CA ILE A 28 1.53 -15.29 -13.74
C ILE A 28 1.07 -13.84 -13.50
N LEU A 29 1.33 -12.92 -14.44
CA LEU A 29 0.87 -11.53 -14.36
C LEU A 29 -0.66 -11.42 -14.47
N SER A 30 -1.32 -12.30 -15.23
CA SER A 30 -2.78 -12.34 -15.31
C SER A 30 -3.42 -12.87 -14.03
N GLU A 31 -2.77 -13.83 -13.35
CA GLU A 31 -3.23 -14.43 -12.08
C GLU A 31 -3.15 -13.45 -10.89
N ARG A 32 -2.32 -12.40 -10.97
CA ARG A 32 -2.23 -11.34 -9.94
C ARG A 32 -3.13 -10.13 -10.18
N LYS A 33 -4.00 -10.16 -11.20
CA LYS A 33 -5.02 -9.11 -11.40
C LYS A 33 -6.30 -9.51 -10.69
N VAL A 34 -6.84 -8.61 -9.89
CA VAL A 34 -8.11 -8.82 -9.19
C VAL A 34 -9.21 -8.06 -9.90
N PHE A 35 -10.31 -8.75 -10.16
CA PHE A 35 -11.49 -8.19 -10.82
C PHE A 35 -12.69 -8.33 -9.89
N PHE A 36 -13.33 -7.19 -9.60
CA PHE A 36 -14.66 -7.16 -8.99
C PHE A 36 -15.70 -7.08 -10.09
N THR A 37 -16.86 -7.71 -9.86
CA THR A 37 -18.02 -7.64 -10.76
C THR A 37 -19.14 -6.78 -10.18
N GLN A 38 -19.16 -6.61 -8.85
CA GLN A 38 -20.17 -5.85 -8.11
C GLN A 38 -19.57 -4.55 -7.58
N ILE A 39 -20.34 -3.44 -7.66
CA ILE A 39 -19.88 -2.14 -7.16
C ILE A 39 -19.73 -2.20 -5.63
N GLU A 40 -20.63 -2.93 -4.97
CA GLU A 40 -20.68 -3.13 -3.53
C GLU A 40 -19.38 -3.77 -3.01
N GLU A 41 -18.83 -4.72 -3.76
CA GLU A 41 -17.56 -5.36 -3.42
C GLU A 41 -16.39 -4.38 -3.56
N ALA A 42 -16.37 -3.60 -4.64
CA ALA A 42 -15.37 -2.55 -4.83
C ALA A 42 -15.45 -1.46 -3.75
N GLN A 43 -16.67 -1.07 -3.34
CA GLN A 43 -16.90 -0.15 -2.23
C GLN A 43 -16.38 -0.74 -0.92
N SER A 44 -16.68 -2.01 -0.63
CA SER A 44 -16.18 -2.69 0.58
C SER A 44 -14.64 -2.75 0.62
N PHE A 45 -14.01 -2.99 -0.53
CA PHE A 45 -12.55 -2.92 -0.68
C PHE A 45 -12.01 -1.52 -0.34
N LEU A 46 -12.57 -0.47 -0.94
CA LEU A 46 -12.16 0.91 -0.66
C LEU A 46 -12.38 1.31 0.81
N HIS A 47 -13.49 0.88 1.39
CA HIS A 47 -13.81 1.14 2.79
C HIS A 47 -12.81 0.47 3.74
N THR A 48 -12.39 -0.77 3.44
CA THR A 48 -11.39 -1.47 4.23
C THR A 48 -10.04 -0.77 4.17
N LEU A 49 -9.63 -0.29 2.98
CA LEU A 49 -8.43 0.55 2.84
C LEU A 49 -8.52 1.83 3.68
N GLU A 50 -9.66 2.54 3.61
CA GLU A 50 -9.87 3.79 4.35
C GLU A 50 -9.77 3.59 5.87
N ILE A 51 -10.33 2.49 6.40
CA ILE A 51 -10.22 2.16 7.83
C ILE A 51 -8.75 2.00 8.24
N HIS A 52 -7.95 1.26 7.47
CA HIS A 52 -6.53 1.09 7.79
C HIS A 52 -5.76 2.42 7.79
N PHE A 53 -6.04 3.30 6.82
CA PHE A 53 -5.42 4.63 6.78
C PHE A 53 -5.90 5.58 7.86
N GLN A 54 -7.16 5.48 8.28
CA GLN A 54 -7.65 6.24 9.43
C GLN A 54 -6.87 5.84 10.70
N ILE A 55 -6.71 4.54 10.96
CA ILE A 55 -5.95 4.05 12.12
C ILE A 55 -4.47 4.47 12.03
N ILE A 56 -3.82 4.33 10.87
CA ILE A 56 -2.44 4.79 10.67
C ILE A 56 -2.32 6.30 10.93
N THR A 57 -3.31 7.09 10.48
CA THR A 57 -3.34 8.55 10.72
C THR A 57 -3.40 8.86 12.22
N GLU A 58 -4.25 8.16 12.97
CA GLU A 58 -4.38 8.33 14.42
C GLU A 58 -3.08 8.00 15.16
N ILE A 59 -2.41 6.89 14.79
CA ILE A 59 -1.12 6.52 15.35
C ILE A 59 -0.06 7.58 15.03
N LEU A 60 0.03 8.04 13.78
CA LEU A 60 0.97 9.10 13.39
C LEU A 60 0.73 10.40 14.17
N GLN A 61 -0.53 10.74 14.44
CA GLN A 61 -0.86 11.91 15.27
C GLN A 61 -0.39 11.72 16.72
N GLN A 62 -0.54 10.53 17.30
CA GLN A 62 -0.02 10.24 18.64
C GLN A 62 1.51 10.30 18.69
N ILE A 63 2.19 9.71 17.70
CA ILE A 63 3.65 9.78 17.55
C ILE A 63 4.09 11.25 17.46
N ARG A 64 3.35 12.09 16.72
CA ARG A 64 3.63 13.53 16.64
C ARG A 64 3.49 14.23 18.00
N VAL A 65 2.47 13.88 18.78
CA VAL A 65 2.29 14.43 20.15
C VAL A 65 3.46 14.05 21.05
N LEU A 66 3.93 12.80 21.00
CA LEU A 66 5.12 12.36 21.74
C LEU A 66 6.37 13.13 21.31
N ALA A 67 6.56 13.33 20.01
CA ALA A 67 7.69 14.09 19.49
C ALA A 67 7.66 15.55 19.94
N VAL A 68 6.52 16.23 19.81
CA VAL A 68 6.34 17.62 20.28
C VAL A 68 6.57 17.71 21.79
N THR A 69 6.03 16.78 22.56
CA THR A 69 6.22 16.72 24.02
C THR A 69 7.69 16.57 24.36
N SER A 70 8.41 15.69 23.66
CA SER A 70 9.85 15.53 23.84
C SER A 70 10.69 16.72 23.36
N THR A 71 10.11 17.78 22.79
CA THR A 71 10.87 19.01 22.52
C THR A 71 10.99 19.92 23.75
N TYR A 72 10.11 19.80 24.75
CA TYR A 72 10.14 20.68 25.91
C TYR A 72 11.42 20.51 26.74
N LYS A 73 12.00 21.63 27.19
CA LYS A 73 13.32 21.68 27.85
C LYS A 73 13.32 21.16 29.29
N ASN A 74 12.17 21.13 29.94
CA ASN A 74 12.00 20.70 31.34
C ASN A 74 11.96 19.18 31.51
N HIS A 75 11.83 18.40 30.42
CA HIS A 75 11.91 16.95 30.49
C HIS A 75 13.34 16.47 30.69
N THR A 76 13.51 15.53 31.62
CA THR A 76 14.77 14.85 31.88
C THR A 76 15.11 13.89 30.73
N GLN A 77 16.34 13.38 30.68
CA GLN A 77 16.70 12.36 29.70
C GLN A 77 15.89 11.07 29.91
N GLU A 78 15.57 10.73 31.15
CA GLU A 78 14.76 9.56 31.48
C GLU A 78 13.34 9.70 30.91
N ASP A 79 12.71 10.87 31.06
CA ASP A 79 11.39 11.14 30.45
C ASP A 79 11.43 10.94 28.93
N ARG A 80 12.46 11.47 28.26
CA ARG A 80 12.63 11.34 26.80
C ARG A 80 12.85 9.89 26.38
N ASN A 81 13.57 9.10 27.17
CA ASN A 81 13.74 7.67 26.91
C ASN A 81 12.39 6.93 27.03
N GLN A 82 11.55 7.28 28.01
CA GLN A 82 10.21 6.70 28.17
C GLN A 82 9.28 7.10 27.03
N PHE A 83 9.32 8.36 26.58
CA PHE A 83 8.58 8.79 25.40
C PHE A 83 9.06 8.07 24.14
N ASP A 84 10.38 7.85 24.00
CA ASP A 84 10.94 7.13 22.86
C ASP A 84 10.51 5.67 22.83
N VAL A 85 10.41 4.98 23.98
CA VAL A 85 9.86 3.61 24.03
C VAL A 85 8.45 3.58 23.45
N GLN A 86 7.56 4.48 23.88
CA GLN A 86 6.20 4.57 23.34
C GLN A 86 6.21 4.92 21.84
N PHE A 87 7.05 5.86 21.45
CA PHE A 87 7.21 6.29 20.06
C PHE A 87 7.62 5.14 19.14
N GLN A 88 8.61 4.33 19.54
CA GLN A 88 9.08 3.20 18.73
C GLN A 88 8.04 2.08 18.65
N GLU A 89 7.30 1.79 19.73
CA GLU A 89 6.23 0.79 19.70
C GLU A 89 5.07 1.20 18.78
N LEU A 90 4.70 2.49 18.79
CA LEU A 90 3.69 3.00 17.86
C LEU A 90 4.16 2.91 16.39
N LEU A 91 5.44 3.14 16.10
CA LEU A 91 5.98 2.90 14.75
C LEU A 91 5.91 1.43 14.34
N LYS A 92 6.21 0.50 15.25
CA LYS A 92 6.06 -0.93 14.99
C LYS A 92 4.59 -1.29 14.76
N GLU A 93 3.64 -0.65 15.44
CA GLU A 93 2.23 -0.90 15.20
C GLU A 93 1.79 -0.47 13.79
N ILE A 94 2.36 0.61 13.23
CA ILE A 94 2.15 0.96 11.81
C ILE A 94 2.65 -0.17 10.89
N CYS A 95 3.84 -0.73 11.14
CA CYS A 95 4.35 -1.88 10.39
C CYS A 95 3.40 -3.09 10.50
N SER A 96 2.90 -3.37 11.71
CA SER A 96 1.98 -4.46 12.00
C SER A 96 0.64 -4.29 11.28
N ILE A 97 0.07 -3.08 11.27
CA ILE A 97 -1.16 -2.77 10.52
C ILE A 97 -0.94 -2.97 9.03
N ARG A 98 0.20 -2.51 8.48
CA ARG A 98 0.54 -2.70 7.07
C ARG A 98 0.53 -4.18 6.67
N GLU A 99 1.12 -5.05 7.49
CA GLU A 99 1.19 -6.50 7.26
C GLU A 99 -0.18 -7.19 7.38
N ARG A 100 -1.01 -6.73 8.33
CA ARG A 100 -2.35 -7.27 8.59
C ARG A 100 -3.44 -6.67 7.69
N ALA A 101 -3.14 -5.61 6.93
CA ALA A 101 -4.11 -4.97 6.06
C ALA A 101 -4.51 -5.90 4.91
N ARG A 102 -5.71 -6.47 5.02
CA ARG A 102 -6.24 -7.50 4.12
C ARG A 102 -7.66 -7.19 3.72
N PHE A 103 -7.97 -7.48 2.46
CA PHE A 103 -9.34 -7.61 2.00
C PHE A 103 -9.52 -9.04 1.48
N LYS A 104 -10.34 -9.86 2.14
CA LYS A 104 -10.40 -11.29 1.85
C LYS A 104 -8.98 -11.90 1.86
N ASN A 105 -8.54 -12.51 0.77
CA ASN A 105 -7.23 -13.13 0.65
C ASN A 105 -6.14 -12.23 0.07
N ILE A 106 -6.44 -10.95 -0.25
CA ILE A 106 -5.48 -10.04 -0.87
C ILE A 106 -4.83 -9.12 0.16
N SER A 107 -3.51 -8.94 0.03
CA SER A 107 -2.76 -7.91 0.75
C SER A 107 -3.04 -6.53 0.16
N LEU A 108 -3.31 -5.57 1.04
CA LEU A 108 -3.66 -4.21 0.66
C LEU A 108 -2.43 -3.28 0.63
N LEU A 109 -1.60 -3.33 1.67
CA LEU A 109 -0.53 -2.35 1.90
C LEU A 109 0.87 -2.98 1.85
N ASP A 110 1.00 -4.28 2.08
CA ASP A 110 2.28 -4.98 2.07
C ASP A 110 2.71 -5.34 0.64
N THR A 111 3.60 -4.51 0.07
CA THR A 111 4.20 -4.65 -1.28
C THR A 111 4.95 -5.94 -1.50
N GLU A 112 5.54 -6.49 -0.44
CA GLU A 112 6.36 -7.70 -0.50
C GLU A 112 5.51 -8.97 -0.44
N ASN A 113 4.22 -8.84 -0.11
CA ASN A 113 3.32 -9.97 0.00
C ASN A 113 3.00 -10.58 -1.36
N SER A 114 3.16 -11.91 -1.49
CA SER A 114 2.80 -12.63 -2.71
C SER A 114 1.31 -12.55 -3.05
N SER A 115 0.45 -12.36 -2.03
CA SER A 115 -0.99 -12.17 -2.20
C SER A 115 -1.39 -10.77 -2.65
N ARG A 116 -0.46 -9.81 -2.71
CA ARG A 116 -0.74 -8.47 -3.19
C ARG A 116 -0.96 -8.51 -4.71
N PRO A 117 -2.09 -7.99 -5.21
CA PRO A 117 -2.34 -7.92 -6.64
C PRO A 117 -1.47 -6.86 -7.30
N ILE A 118 -1.27 -6.98 -8.61
CA ILE A 118 -0.59 -5.94 -9.42
C ILE A 118 -1.57 -4.81 -9.72
N SER A 119 -2.83 -5.15 -9.91
CA SER A 119 -3.90 -4.18 -10.18
C SER A 119 -5.22 -4.73 -9.66
N VAL A 120 -6.05 -3.84 -9.13
CA VAL A 120 -7.42 -4.12 -8.74
C VAL A 120 -8.33 -3.31 -9.63
N SER A 121 -9.35 -3.94 -10.20
CA SER A 121 -10.29 -3.25 -11.08
C SER A 121 -11.70 -3.76 -10.90
N LEU A 122 -12.67 -2.91 -11.23
CA LEU A 122 -14.08 -3.23 -11.28
C LEU A 122 -14.53 -3.31 -12.73
N GLN A 123 -15.06 -4.48 -13.11
CA GLN A 123 -15.67 -4.74 -14.41
C GLN A 123 -17.18 -4.87 -14.24
N ILE A 124 -17.93 -3.81 -14.59
CA ILE A 124 -19.40 -3.82 -14.48
C ILE A 124 -20.03 -4.56 -15.66
N ASN A 125 -19.58 -4.24 -16.88
CA ASN A 125 -20.06 -4.83 -18.12
C ASN A 125 -18.87 -5.33 -18.93
N PRO A 126 -18.88 -6.55 -19.50
CA PRO A 126 -17.75 -7.09 -20.27
C PRO A 126 -17.29 -6.22 -21.45
N GLN A 127 -18.17 -5.36 -21.97
CA GLN A 127 -17.92 -4.49 -23.13
C GLN A 127 -17.27 -3.14 -22.76
N ASN A 128 -17.37 -2.70 -21.51
CA ASN A 128 -16.81 -1.43 -21.07
C ASN A 128 -15.37 -1.61 -20.56
N SER A 129 -14.58 -0.54 -20.59
CA SER A 129 -13.27 -0.57 -19.94
C SER A 129 -13.40 -0.71 -18.42
N PRO A 130 -12.54 -1.51 -17.76
CA PRO A 130 -12.56 -1.67 -16.31
C PRO A 130 -12.27 -0.35 -15.60
N ILE A 131 -12.93 -0.13 -14.47
CA ILE A 131 -12.61 0.96 -13.56
C ILE A 131 -11.43 0.52 -12.68
N LEU A 132 -10.27 1.15 -12.84
CA LEU A 132 -9.12 0.88 -11.98
C LEU A 132 -9.37 1.43 -10.57
N LEU A 133 -9.11 0.61 -9.55
CA LEU A 133 -9.19 1.00 -8.16
C LEU A 133 -7.78 1.29 -7.61
N PRO A 134 -7.65 2.25 -6.67
CA PRO A 134 -6.36 2.56 -6.06
C PRO A 134 -5.80 1.35 -5.32
N LEU A 135 -4.50 1.14 -5.47
CA LEU A 135 -3.72 0.18 -4.69
C LEU A 135 -2.47 0.89 -4.13
N PRO A 136 -2.64 1.63 -3.02
CA PRO A 136 -1.60 2.50 -2.47
C PRO A 136 -0.29 1.80 -2.15
N GLU A 137 0.81 2.51 -2.29
CA GLU A 137 2.13 2.04 -1.87
C GLU A 137 2.71 2.99 -0.83
N LEU A 138 3.04 2.44 0.33
CA LEU A 138 3.73 3.14 1.41
C LEU A 138 5.19 2.70 1.42
N GLN A 139 6.11 3.65 1.23
CA GLN A 139 7.54 3.36 1.24
C GLN A 139 8.10 3.52 2.65
N PRO A 140 8.98 2.61 3.15
CA PRO A 140 9.52 2.70 4.51
C PRO A 140 10.12 4.08 4.83
N LYS A 141 10.83 4.67 3.86
CA LYS A 141 11.46 5.99 4.00
C LYS A 141 10.47 7.12 4.27
N GLU A 142 9.23 7.01 3.78
CA GLU A 142 8.16 8.02 4.01
C GLU A 142 7.74 8.03 5.48
N PHE A 143 7.99 6.94 6.20
CA PHE A 143 7.72 6.75 7.62
C PHE A 143 9.00 6.75 8.46
N GLY A 144 10.13 7.18 7.88
CA GLY A 144 11.41 7.22 8.60
C GLY A 144 11.97 5.84 8.96
N LEU A 145 11.61 4.80 8.20
CA LEU A 145 12.07 3.43 8.37
C LEU A 145 13.04 3.03 7.26
N TYR A 146 13.97 2.13 7.59
CA TYR A 146 14.85 1.51 6.59
C TYR A 146 14.16 0.35 5.88
N THR A 147 13.35 -0.40 6.62
CA THR A 147 12.60 -1.54 6.14
C THR A 147 11.28 -1.64 6.89
N TRP A 148 10.33 -2.31 6.25
CA TRP A 148 9.06 -2.69 6.84
C TRP A 148 9.14 -3.92 7.74
N ASN A 149 10.27 -4.63 7.75
CA ASN A 149 10.44 -5.88 8.46
C ASN A 149 10.50 -5.68 9.99
N LEU A 150 9.48 -6.15 10.71
CA LEU A 150 9.40 -6.08 12.17
C LEU A 150 10.52 -6.83 12.90
N LYS A 151 11.06 -7.92 12.34
CA LYS A 151 12.15 -8.68 12.97
C LYS A 151 13.46 -7.90 12.97
N ASN A 152 13.66 -7.06 11.96
CA ASN A 152 14.82 -6.18 11.80
C ASN A 152 14.38 -4.72 11.85
N PHE A 153 13.52 -4.38 12.82
CA PHE A 153 12.97 -3.04 12.93
C PHE A 153 14.09 -2.01 13.15
N GLN A 154 14.20 -1.06 12.22
CA GLN A 154 15.16 0.03 12.27
C GLN A 154 14.49 1.32 11.81
N SER A 155 14.53 2.33 12.67
CA SER A 155 13.99 3.66 12.43
C SER A 155 15.12 4.69 12.49
N ARG A 156 15.06 5.71 11.63
CA ARG A 156 15.89 6.92 11.77
C ARG A 156 15.22 7.97 12.67
N MET A 157 13.96 7.78 13.04
CA MET A 157 13.23 8.66 13.94
C MET A 157 13.39 8.20 15.38
N ASN A 158 13.66 9.15 16.26
CA ASN A 158 13.65 8.95 17.71
C ASN A 158 13.35 10.29 18.38
N VAL A 159 13.03 10.26 19.66
CA VAL A 159 12.71 11.47 20.43
C VAL A 159 13.61 11.64 21.65
N LYS A 160 14.82 11.09 21.61
CA LYS A 160 15.75 11.09 22.75
C LYS A 160 16.40 12.45 22.98
N THR A 161 16.49 13.28 21.96
CA THR A 161 16.97 14.66 22.05
C THR A 161 15.98 15.63 21.41
N ASN A 162 16.09 16.92 21.75
CA ASN A 162 15.27 17.95 21.11
C ASN A 162 15.49 18.00 19.58
N ALA A 163 16.73 17.86 19.12
CA ALA A 163 17.05 17.87 17.69
C ALA A 163 16.43 16.66 16.97
N ASP A 164 16.54 15.45 17.54
CA ASP A 164 15.95 14.24 16.97
C ASP A 164 14.42 14.31 16.94
N ALA A 165 13.81 14.88 17.99
CA ALA A 165 12.37 15.07 18.07
C ALA A 165 11.86 16.02 16.98
N VAL A 166 12.56 17.14 16.72
CA VAL A 166 12.22 18.07 15.64
C VAL A 166 12.33 17.40 14.27
N GLN A 167 13.42 16.67 14.01
CA GLN A 167 13.56 15.92 12.75
C GLN A 167 12.46 14.87 12.57
N SER A 168 12.08 14.19 13.66
CA SER A 168 10.99 13.22 13.64
C SER A 168 9.64 13.89 13.32
N ILE A 169 9.36 15.09 13.86
CA ILE A 169 8.14 15.86 13.53
C ILE A 169 8.04 16.12 12.03
N ASP A 170 9.14 16.52 11.38
CA ASP A 170 9.15 16.79 9.94
C ASP A 170 8.84 15.54 9.12
N ILE A 171 9.44 14.40 9.48
CA ILE A 171 9.16 13.13 8.81
C ILE A 171 7.69 12.72 9.03
N ILE A 172 7.17 12.84 10.25
CA ILE A 172 5.77 12.49 10.57
C ILE A 172 4.78 13.36 9.79
N ASN A 173 5.05 14.67 9.65
CA ASN A 173 4.21 15.56 8.85
C ASN A 173 4.21 15.17 7.36
N ASN A 174 5.34 14.71 6.83
CA ASN A 174 5.41 14.15 5.49
C ASN A 174 4.61 12.84 5.38
N SER A 175 4.71 11.94 6.37
CA SER A 175 3.92 10.70 6.41
C SER A 175 2.42 10.99 6.44
N LEU A 176 1.98 11.95 7.27
CA LEU A 176 0.59 12.39 7.36
C LEU A 176 0.09 12.96 6.03
N SER A 177 0.91 13.76 5.36
CA SER A 177 0.59 14.34 4.04
C SER A 177 0.44 13.25 2.97
N LYS A 178 1.32 12.24 2.99
CA LYS A 178 1.23 11.07 2.10
C LYS A 178 -0.06 10.28 2.34
N ILE A 179 -0.39 9.95 3.59
CA ILE A 179 -1.63 9.24 3.93
C ILE A 179 -2.86 10.07 3.53
N ALA A 180 -2.85 11.38 3.75
CA ALA A 180 -3.95 12.26 3.34
C ALA A 180 -4.19 12.22 1.82
N LEU A 181 -3.13 12.18 1.01
CA LEU A 181 -3.24 12.04 -0.45
C LEU A 181 -3.85 10.68 -0.85
N GLU A 182 -3.43 9.59 -0.22
CA GLU A 182 -3.98 8.27 -0.49
C GLU A 182 -5.48 8.18 -0.13
N ARG A 183 -5.87 8.74 1.02
CA ARG A 183 -7.27 8.84 1.45
C ARG A 183 -8.11 9.69 0.49
N ALA A 184 -7.58 10.81 0.01
CA ALA A 184 -8.26 11.62 -1.00
C ALA A 184 -8.47 10.84 -2.30
N THR A 185 -7.50 10.02 -2.71
CA THR A 185 -7.60 9.16 -3.89
C THR A 185 -8.67 8.07 -3.71
N ILE A 186 -8.75 7.48 -2.51
CA ILE A 186 -9.81 6.52 -2.16
C ILE A 186 -11.18 7.20 -2.18
N GLY A 187 -11.31 8.39 -1.59
CA GLY A 187 -12.55 9.18 -1.59
C GLY A 187 -13.02 9.51 -3.01
N ALA A 188 -12.13 9.97 -3.88
CA ALA A 188 -12.46 10.22 -5.28
C ALA A 188 -12.94 8.96 -6.02
N SER A 189 -12.32 7.81 -5.72
CA SER A 189 -12.72 6.51 -6.28
C SER A 189 -14.09 6.08 -5.75
N TRP A 190 -14.36 6.28 -4.46
CA TRP A 190 -15.65 6.01 -3.84
C TRP A 190 -16.78 6.80 -4.50
N GLU A 191 -16.59 8.10 -4.71
CA GLU A 191 -17.59 8.95 -5.36
C GLU A 191 -17.87 8.49 -6.80
N ARG A 192 -16.83 8.17 -7.56
CA ARG A 192 -16.99 7.61 -8.92
C ARG A 192 -17.82 6.32 -8.92
N LEU A 193 -17.61 5.43 -7.94
CA LEU A 193 -18.40 4.21 -7.81
C LEU A 193 -19.85 4.51 -7.42
N SER A 194 -20.08 5.46 -6.51
CA SER A 194 -21.42 5.88 -6.09
C SER A 194 -22.23 6.48 -7.23
N TYR A 195 -21.63 7.30 -8.09
CA TYR A 195 -22.27 7.77 -9.31
C TYR A 195 -22.58 6.62 -10.28
N SER A 196 -21.63 5.70 -10.47
CA SER A 196 -21.82 4.54 -11.35
C SER A 196 -22.97 3.65 -10.87
N LYS A 197 -23.12 3.47 -9.55
CA LYS A 197 -24.21 2.71 -8.94
C LYS A 197 -25.56 3.37 -9.21
N ARG A 198 -25.69 4.67 -8.91
CA ARG A 198 -26.93 5.42 -9.16
C ARG A 198 -27.37 5.38 -10.62
N LEU A 199 -26.41 5.48 -11.55
CA LEU A 199 -26.70 5.37 -12.98
C LEU A 199 -27.22 3.97 -13.33
N ARG A 200 -26.58 2.90 -12.86
CA ARG A 200 -27.06 1.53 -13.04
C ARG A 200 -28.49 1.36 -12.51
N ASP A 201 -28.74 1.80 -11.28
CA ASP A 201 -30.04 1.66 -10.62
C ASP A 201 -31.14 2.45 -11.36
N SER A 202 -30.81 3.61 -11.94
CA SER A 202 -31.75 4.37 -12.77
C SER A 202 -32.13 3.64 -14.06
N LEU A 203 -31.19 2.90 -14.66
CA LEU A 203 -31.42 2.14 -15.89
C LEU A 203 -32.21 0.86 -15.63
N SER A 204 -32.03 0.21 -14.47
CA SER A 204 -32.81 -0.96 -14.09
C SER A 204 -34.28 -0.64 -13.81
N ASN A 205 -34.61 0.60 -13.44
CA ASN A 205 -35.99 1.04 -13.19
C ASN A 205 -36.76 1.42 -14.47
N ILE A 206 -36.13 1.36 -15.64
CA ILE A 206 -36.74 1.70 -16.93
C ILE A 206 -37.31 0.44 -17.64
N TYR A 207 -37.08 -0.75 -17.09
CA TYR A 207 -37.63 -2.03 -17.54
C TYR A 207 -38.38 -2.73 -16.40
#